data_AF-A0A519RPJ3-F1
#
_entry.id   AF-A0A519RPJ3-F1
#
_cell.length_a   1.000
_cell.length_b   1.000
_cell.length_c   1.000
_cell.angle_alpha   90.00
_cell.angle_beta   90.00
_cell.angle_gamma   90.00
#
_symmetry.space_group_name_H-M   'P 1'
#
loop_
_entity.id
_entity.type
_entity.pdbx_description
1 polymer ?
#
loop_
_entity_poly.entity_id
_entity_poly.type
_entity_poly.pdbx_seq_one_letter_code
_entity_poly.pdbx_strand_id
1 'polypeptide(L)'
;MRKITLIFFLSVSFSLFCLAQSSELKNIKASLPQIKDSLKYADALNRLGMLMYEKNVDSTFFYTKNARELSERLNYSKGKADALNNLGIFFDIKGNLQLAMRYYNEAYIAYKVLKDAPNQVQTTMNIAMVYGEMRKDDKAIKWFDDALKAGNLLKQDSINS
;
A
#
# COMPACT_ATOMS: atom_id res chain seq x y z
N MET A 1 31.11 -7.67 22.11
CA MET A 1 31.10 -6.39 21.36
C MET A 1 30.30 -6.44 20.05
N ARG A 2 30.30 -7.53 19.26
CA ARG A 2 29.52 -7.62 17.99
C ARG A 2 27.99 -7.46 18.08
N LYS A 3 27.34 -7.86 19.19
CA LYS A 3 25.87 -7.77 19.34
C LYS A 3 25.36 -6.34 19.55
N ILE A 4 26.14 -5.47 20.20
CA ILE A 4 25.75 -4.08 20.46
C ILE A 4 25.82 -3.25 19.18
N THR A 5 26.84 -3.49 18.33
CA THR A 5 26.99 -2.81 17.04
C THR A 5 25.84 -3.13 16.08
N LEU A 6 25.35 -4.37 16.07
CA LEU A 6 24.23 -4.80 15.21
C LEU A 6 22.89 -4.16 15.64
N ILE A 7 22.63 -4.09 16.95
CA ILE A 7 21.43 -3.43 17.50
C ILE A 7 21.46 -1.92 17.23
N PHE A 8 22.65 -1.30 17.34
CA PHE A 8 22.84 0.12 17.04
C PHE A 8 22.70 0.43 15.54
N PHE A 9 23.19 -0.46 14.67
CA PHE A 9 22.97 -0.34 13.22
C PHE A 9 21.50 -0.50 12.84
N LEU A 10 20.79 -1.46 13.45
CA LEU A 10 19.36 -1.64 13.24
C LEU A 10 18.56 -0.40 13.69
N SER A 11 18.85 0.18 14.86
CA SER A 11 18.13 1.36 15.36
C SER A 11 18.43 2.64 14.55
N VAL A 12 19.66 2.81 14.07
CA VAL A 12 20.02 3.91 13.16
C VAL A 12 19.33 3.75 11.81
N SER A 13 19.30 2.52 11.25
CA SER A 13 18.61 2.27 9.98
C SER A 13 17.08 2.47 10.08
N PHE A 14 16.48 2.05 11.19
CA PHE A 14 15.05 2.25 11.46
C PHE A 14 14.68 3.73 11.66
N SER A 15 15.51 4.49 12.37
CA SER A 15 15.29 5.94 12.55
C SER A 15 15.47 6.73 11.25
N LEU A 16 16.43 6.37 10.40
CA LEU A 16 16.60 6.98 9.08
C LEU A 16 15.39 6.71 8.15
N PHE A 17 14.83 5.50 8.18
CA PHE A 17 13.65 5.15 7.40
C PHE A 17 12.40 5.93 7.86
N CYS A 18 12.19 6.05 9.17
CA CYS A 18 11.10 6.84 9.74
C CYS A 18 11.22 8.34 9.38
N LEU A 19 12.45 8.88 9.41
CA LEU A 19 12.72 10.25 8.99
C LEU A 19 12.44 10.46 7.50
N ALA A 20 12.81 9.50 6.64
CA ALA A 20 12.55 9.56 5.20
C ALA A 20 11.05 9.58 4.88
N GLN A 21 10.24 8.69 5.46
CA GLN A 21 8.78 8.70 5.28
C GLN A 21 8.15 10.01 5.78
N SER A 22 8.67 10.58 6.88
CA SER A 22 8.19 11.86 7.39
C SER A 22 8.51 13.03 6.45
N SER A 23 9.67 12.98 5.79
CA SER A 23 10.09 13.97 4.79
C SER A 23 9.24 13.88 3.52
N GLU A 24 9.01 12.68 3.00
CA GLU A 24 8.17 12.45 1.83
C GLU A 24 6.74 12.96 2.05
N LEU A 25 6.12 12.59 3.18
CA LEU A 25 4.79 13.05 3.55
C LEU A 25 4.69 14.59 3.55
N LYS A 26 5.70 15.26 4.12
CA LYS A 26 5.75 16.73 4.19
C LYS A 26 5.85 17.34 2.79
N ASN A 27 6.71 16.78 1.95
CA ASN A 27 6.93 17.27 0.58
C ASN A 27 5.67 17.13 -0.28
N ILE A 28 5.00 15.98 -0.23
CA ILE A 28 3.77 15.77 -0.99
C ILE A 28 2.69 16.76 -0.53
N LYS A 29 2.47 16.91 0.78
CA LYS A 29 1.49 17.89 1.31
C LYS A 29 1.80 19.33 0.86
N ALA A 30 3.06 19.73 0.87
CA ALA A 30 3.47 21.07 0.44
C ALA A 30 3.27 21.28 -1.07
N SER A 31 3.51 20.25 -1.87
CA SER A 31 3.33 20.32 -3.33
C SER A 31 1.87 20.26 -3.79
N LEU A 32 0.98 19.68 -2.97
CA LEU A 32 -0.40 19.37 -3.34
C LEU A 32 -1.16 20.56 -3.98
N PRO A 33 -1.10 21.81 -3.46
CA PRO A 33 -1.77 22.95 -4.08
C PRO A 33 -1.22 23.37 -5.44
N GLN A 34 0.01 22.96 -5.77
CA GLN A 34 0.71 23.30 -7.01
C GLN A 34 0.51 22.24 -8.11
N ILE A 35 -0.02 21.07 -7.78
CA ILE A 35 -0.28 20.00 -8.75
C ILE A 35 -1.53 20.36 -9.55
N LYS A 36 -1.32 20.85 -10.78
CA LYS A 36 -2.40 21.20 -11.72
C LYS A 36 -2.95 20.00 -12.50
N ASP A 37 -2.13 18.97 -12.70
CA ASP A 37 -2.51 17.75 -13.39
C ASP A 37 -3.38 16.89 -12.47
N SER A 38 -4.63 16.63 -12.88
CA SER A 38 -5.60 15.94 -12.03
C SER A 38 -5.28 14.46 -11.80
N LEU A 39 -4.56 13.80 -12.73
CA LEU A 39 -4.12 12.42 -12.54
C LEU A 39 -3.00 12.37 -11.50
N LYS A 40 -2.00 13.25 -11.62
CA LYS A 40 -0.92 13.39 -10.62
C LYS A 40 -1.46 13.81 -9.27
N TYR A 41 -2.53 14.61 -9.24
CA TYR A 41 -3.20 14.98 -7.99
C TYR A 41 -3.82 13.76 -7.32
N ALA A 42 -4.50 12.89 -8.09
CA ALA A 42 -5.04 11.63 -7.58
C ALA A 42 -3.94 10.70 -7.07
N ASP A 43 -2.82 10.58 -7.80
CA ASP A 43 -1.66 9.80 -7.36
C ASP A 43 -1.07 10.34 -6.05
N ALA A 44 -0.94 11.66 -5.92
CA ALA A 44 -0.47 12.31 -4.70
C ALA A 44 -1.40 12.05 -3.51
N LEU A 45 -2.73 12.09 -3.70
CA LEU A 45 -3.69 11.74 -2.67
C LEU A 45 -3.56 10.27 -2.26
N ASN A 46 -3.42 9.34 -3.20
CA ASN A 46 -3.16 7.93 -2.90
C ASN A 46 -1.88 7.74 -2.11
N ARG A 47 -0.80 8.43 -2.49
CA ARG A 47 0.46 8.37 -1.77
C ARG A 47 0.35 8.94 -0.35
N LEU A 48 -0.41 10.03 -0.16
CA LEU A 48 -0.71 10.54 1.19
C LEU A 48 -1.50 9.54 2.01
N GLY A 49 -2.52 8.89 1.44
CA GLY A 49 -3.27 7.84 2.12
C GLY A 49 -2.34 6.72 2.60
N MET A 50 -1.52 6.18 1.70
CA MET A 50 -0.54 5.14 2.01
C MET A 50 0.48 5.56 3.07
N LEU A 51 0.94 6.80 3.12
CA LEU A 51 1.93 7.24 4.12
C LEU A 51 1.32 7.58 5.49
N MET A 52 -0.01 7.73 5.56
CA MET A 52 -0.70 8.15 6.78
C MET A 52 -1.19 6.98 7.62
N TYR A 53 -1.20 5.72 7.13
CA TYR A 53 -1.84 4.61 7.86
C TYR A 53 -1.19 4.34 9.23
N GLU A 54 0.13 4.52 9.36
CA GLU A 54 0.84 4.36 10.64
C GLU A 54 0.71 5.58 11.56
N LYS A 55 0.35 6.75 11.02
CA LYS A 55 0.34 8.03 11.76
C LYS A 55 -1.04 8.45 12.19
N ASN A 56 -2.03 8.33 11.30
CA ASN A 56 -3.41 8.72 11.53
C ASN A 56 -4.31 7.99 10.52
N VAL A 57 -5.03 6.98 11.03
CA VAL A 57 -5.91 6.12 10.24
C VAL A 57 -7.08 6.89 9.61
N ASP A 58 -7.59 7.93 10.26
CA ASP A 58 -8.72 8.72 9.72
C ASP A 58 -8.28 9.58 8.51
N SER A 59 -7.05 10.10 8.55
CA SER A 59 -6.44 10.80 7.41
C SER A 59 -6.22 9.87 6.22
N THR A 60 -5.90 8.60 6.49
CA THR A 60 -5.78 7.57 5.44
C THR A 60 -7.09 7.43 4.69
N PHE A 61 -8.20 7.30 5.42
CA PHE A 61 -9.53 7.24 4.80
C PHE A 61 -9.85 8.50 4.02
N PHE A 62 -9.59 9.68 4.58
CA PHE A 62 -9.85 10.96 3.91
C PHE A 62 -9.12 11.06 2.55
N TYR A 63 -7.80 10.90 2.52
CA TYR A 63 -7.03 11.05 1.28
C TYR A 63 -7.39 9.98 0.26
N THR A 64 -7.54 8.73 0.71
CA THR A 64 -7.87 7.61 -0.17
C THR A 64 -9.27 7.72 -0.77
N LYS A 65 -10.26 8.17 0.01
CA LYS A 65 -11.61 8.41 -0.50
C LYS A 65 -11.61 9.49 -1.57
N ASN A 66 -10.93 10.61 -1.33
CA ASN A 66 -10.80 11.69 -2.32
C ASN A 66 -10.06 11.21 -3.59
N ALA A 67 -9.01 10.41 -3.44
CA ALA A 67 -8.28 9.83 -4.57
C ALA A 67 -9.18 8.94 -5.42
N ARG A 68 -10.00 8.10 -4.77
CA ARG A 68 -10.97 7.23 -5.46
C ARG A 68 -12.01 8.04 -6.22
N GLU A 69 -12.68 8.99 -5.55
CA GLU A 69 -13.74 9.81 -6.15
C GLU A 69 -13.22 10.61 -7.35
N LEU A 70 -12.02 11.19 -7.22
CA LEU A 70 -11.37 11.89 -8.31
C LEU A 70 -11.02 10.93 -9.45
N SER A 71 -10.42 9.78 -9.15
CA SER A 71 -10.06 8.78 -10.16
C SER A 71 -11.28 8.24 -10.91
N GLU A 72 -12.42 8.05 -10.22
CA GLU A 72 -13.68 7.67 -10.84
C GLU A 72 -14.18 8.74 -11.81
N ARG A 73 -14.16 10.02 -11.41
CA ARG A 73 -14.52 11.15 -12.29
C ARG A 73 -13.62 11.28 -13.52
N LEU A 74 -12.34 10.96 -13.37
CA LEU A 74 -11.35 11.05 -14.44
C LEU A 74 -11.28 9.79 -15.31
N ASN A 75 -12.07 8.75 -15.00
CA ASN A 75 -11.90 7.40 -15.57
C ASN A 75 -10.46 6.87 -15.45
N TYR A 76 -9.77 7.24 -14.38
CA TYR A 76 -8.39 6.88 -14.13
C TYR A 76 -8.30 5.55 -13.38
N SER A 77 -8.23 4.46 -14.14
CA SER A 77 -8.28 3.10 -13.60
C SER A 77 -7.15 2.78 -12.62
N LYS A 78 -5.93 3.27 -12.86
CA LYS A 78 -4.77 3.04 -11.97
C LYS A 78 -4.95 3.75 -10.63
N GLY A 79 -5.26 5.04 -10.62
CA GLY A 79 -5.54 5.77 -9.38
C GLY A 79 -6.71 5.19 -8.58
N LYS A 80 -7.74 4.65 -9.26
CA LYS A 80 -8.83 3.93 -8.59
C LYS A 80 -8.35 2.63 -7.94
N ALA A 81 -7.52 1.84 -8.62
CA ALA A 81 -6.97 0.59 -8.09
C ALA A 81 -6.11 0.84 -6.83
N ASP A 82 -5.26 1.87 -6.88
CA ASP A 82 -4.44 2.32 -5.76
C ASP A 82 -5.30 2.72 -4.56
N ALA A 83 -6.38 3.46 -4.81
CA ALA A 83 -7.30 3.87 -3.77
C ALA A 83 -8.05 2.69 -3.15
N LEU A 84 -8.46 1.70 -3.95
CA LEU A 84 -9.08 0.48 -3.44
C LEU A 84 -8.12 -0.29 -2.53
N ASN A 85 -6.85 -0.45 -2.93
CA ASN A 85 -5.86 -1.11 -2.09
C ASN A 85 -5.66 -0.39 -0.75
N ASN A 86 -5.56 0.94 -0.79
CA ASN A 86 -5.40 1.76 0.42
C ASN A 86 -6.65 1.76 1.33
N LEU A 87 -7.86 1.64 0.77
CA LEU A 87 -9.07 1.40 1.56
C LEU A 87 -9.04 0.03 2.23
N GLY A 88 -8.50 -0.98 1.55
CA GLY A 88 -8.20 -2.29 2.14
C GLY A 88 -7.35 -2.15 3.39
N ILE A 89 -6.21 -1.45 3.29
CA ILE A 89 -5.29 -1.16 4.41
C ILE A 89 -6.01 -0.44 5.54
N PHE A 90 -6.82 0.57 5.23
CA PHE A 90 -7.58 1.29 6.24
C PHE A 90 -8.51 0.35 7.04
N PHE A 91 -9.30 -0.49 6.37
CA PHE A 91 -10.23 -1.39 7.06
C PHE A 91 -9.54 -2.53 7.79
N ASP A 92 -8.38 -2.97 7.28
CA ASP A 92 -7.51 -3.96 7.90
C ASP A 92 -7.04 -3.47 9.27
N ILE A 93 -6.46 -2.26 9.32
CA ILE A 93 -6.01 -1.61 10.56
C ILE A 93 -7.17 -1.37 11.54
N LYS A 94 -8.38 -1.10 11.04
CA LYS A 94 -9.58 -0.94 11.88
C LYS A 94 -10.17 -2.28 12.35
N GLY A 95 -9.59 -3.41 11.96
CA GLY A 95 -10.04 -4.76 12.29
C GLY A 95 -11.31 -5.20 11.54
N ASN A 96 -11.76 -4.43 10.54
CA ASN A 96 -12.88 -4.83 9.70
C ASN A 96 -12.38 -5.69 8.54
N LEU A 97 -12.01 -6.92 8.87
CA LEU A 97 -11.39 -7.86 7.94
C LEU A 97 -12.28 -8.20 6.73
N GLN A 98 -13.62 -8.11 6.88
CA GLN A 98 -14.54 -8.35 5.79
C GLN A 98 -14.47 -7.24 4.73
N LEU A 99 -14.47 -5.97 5.16
CA LEU A 99 -14.31 -4.84 4.24
C LEU A 99 -12.89 -4.80 3.68
N ALA A 100 -11.86 -5.07 4.49
CA ALA A 100 -10.48 -5.17 4.01
C ALA A 100 -10.37 -6.18 2.86
N MET A 101 -10.87 -7.40 3.06
CA MET A 101 -10.92 -8.43 2.01
C MET A 101 -11.66 -7.97 0.76
N ARG A 102 -12.81 -7.31 0.91
CA ARG A 102 -13.56 -6.80 -0.24
C ARG A 102 -12.72 -5.81 -1.06
N TYR A 103 -12.15 -4.80 -0.42
CA TYR A 103 -11.38 -3.76 -1.10
C TYR A 103 -10.09 -4.30 -1.71
N TYR A 104 -9.38 -5.18 -1.01
CA TYR A 104 -8.20 -5.84 -1.58
C TYR A 104 -8.55 -6.71 -2.80
N ASN A 105 -9.66 -7.46 -2.78
CA ASN A 105 -10.08 -8.23 -3.96
C ASN A 105 -10.45 -7.33 -5.14
N GLU A 106 -11.17 -6.23 -4.90
CA GLU A 106 -11.48 -5.24 -5.94
C GLU A 106 -10.20 -4.63 -6.54
N ALA A 107 -9.20 -4.30 -5.70
CA ALA A 107 -7.90 -3.80 -6.14
C ALA A 107 -7.11 -4.85 -6.95
N TYR A 108 -7.06 -6.10 -6.48
CA TYR A 108 -6.38 -7.20 -7.17
C TYR A 108 -6.93 -7.41 -8.58
N ILE A 109 -8.26 -7.44 -8.73
CA ILE A 109 -8.92 -7.56 -10.04
C ILE A 109 -8.55 -6.36 -10.92
N ALA A 110 -8.58 -5.14 -10.37
CA ALA A 110 -8.22 -3.94 -11.12
C ALA A 110 -6.75 -3.97 -11.60
N TYR A 111 -5.80 -4.32 -10.73
CA TYR A 111 -4.40 -4.45 -11.13
C TYR A 111 -4.16 -5.57 -12.13
N LYS A 112 -4.93 -6.66 -12.07
CA LYS A 112 -4.90 -7.74 -13.07
C LYS A 112 -5.33 -7.25 -14.44
N VAL A 113 -6.42 -6.48 -14.53
CA VAL A 113 -6.87 -5.85 -15.79
C VAL A 113 -5.82 -4.87 -16.32
N LEU A 114 -5.18 -4.10 -15.44
CA LEU A 114 -4.11 -3.16 -15.77
C LEU A 114 -2.77 -3.83 -16.12
N LYS A 115 -2.63 -5.14 -15.92
CA LYS A 115 -1.36 -5.88 -16.03
C LYS A 115 -0.25 -5.31 -15.12
N ASP A 116 -0.64 -4.74 -13.99
CA ASP A 116 0.25 -4.18 -12.98
C ASP A 116 0.71 -5.29 -12.03
N ALA A 117 1.73 -6.04 -12.45
CA ALA A 117 2.21 -7.21 -11.71
C ALA A 117 2.77 -6.87 -10.32
N PRO A 118 3.56 -5.79 -10.12
CA PRO A 118 4.02 -5.42 -8.78
C PRO A 118 2.89 -5.17 -7.78
N ASN A 119 1.86 -4.40 -8.18
CA ASN A 119 0.75 -4.13 -7.27
C ASN A 119 -0.18 -5.34 -7.10
N GLN A 120 -0.29 -6.23 -8.09
CA GLN A 120 -0.94 -7.53 -7.90
C GLN A 120 -0.25 -8.35 -6.80
N VAL A 121 1.09 -8.43 -6.82
CA VAL A 121 1.86 -9.15 -5.78
C VAL A 121 1.64 -8.51 -4.41
N GLN A 122 1.73 -7.19 -4.30
CA GLN A 122 1.48 -6.48 -3.04
C GLN A 122 0.08 -6.75 -2.49
N THR A 123 -0.96 -6.65 -3.32
CA THR A 123 -2.33 -6.89 -2.88
C THR A 123 -2.57 -8.36 -2.52
N THR A 124 -1.90 -9.30 -3.19
CA THR A 124 -1.92 -10.73 -2.88
C THR A 124 -1.34 -10.99 -1.48
N MET A 125 -0.22 -10.33 -1.13
CA MET A 125 0.34 -10.38 0.22
C MET A 125 -0.62 -9.81 1.27
N ASN A 126 -1.28 -8.69 0.97
CA ASN A 126 -2.27 -8.10 1.89
C ASN A 126 -3.46 -9.04 2.12
N ILE A 127 -3.97 -9.69 1.08
CA ILE A 127 -5.03 -10.70 1.19
C ILE A 127 -4.58 -11.88 2.07
N ALA A 128 -3.34 -12.34 1.91
CA ALA A 128 -2.78 -13.42 2.72
C ALA A 128 -2.71 -13.03 4.21
N MET A 129 -2.28 -11.80 4.52
CA MET A 129 -2.27 -11.28 5.90
C MET A 129 -3.66 -11.31 6.52
N VAL A 130 -4.68 -10.80 5.81
CA VAL A 130 -6.06 -10.81 6.32
C VAL A 130 -6.57 -12.24 6.56
N TYR A 131 -6.21 -13.21 5.70
CA TYR A 131 -6.55 -14.60 5.97
C TYR A 131 -5.90 -15.15 7.25
N GLY A 132 -4.65 -14.75 7.54
CA GLY A 132 -3.97 -15.09 8.79
C GLY A 132 -4.66 -14.47 10.01
N GLU A 133 -5.07 -13.20 9.92
CA GLU A 133 -5.85 -12.54 10.97
C GLU A 133 -7.20 -13.22 11.21
N MET A 134 -7.83 -13.74 10.15
CA MET A 134 -9.04 -14.56 10.23
C MET A 134 -8.80 -16.00 10.73
N ARG A 135 -7.58 -16.41 11.10
CA ARG A 135 -7.20 -17.78 11.47
C ARG A 135 -7.49 -18.82 10.38
N LYS A 136 -7.38 -18.41 9.11
CA LYS A 136 -7.55 -19.28 7.93
C LYS A 136 -6.17 -19.59 7.33
N ASP A 137 -5.34 -20.25 8.13
CA ASP A 137 -3.91 -20.40 7.86
C ASP A 137 -3.63 -21.10 6.52
N ASP A 138 -4.40 -22.14 6.18
CA ASP A 138 -4.29 -22.83 4.88
C ASP A 138 -4.47 -21.87 3.70
N LYS A 139 -5.40 -20.91 3.82
CA LYS A 139 -5.62 -19.91 2.78
C LYS A 139 -4.51 -18.88 2.77
N ALA A 140 -4.08 -18.41 3.94
CA ALA A 140 -2.98 -17.46 4.06
C ALA A 140 -1.71 -18.00 3.40
N ILE A 141 -1.31 -19.24 3.72
CA ILE A 141 -0.13 -19.90 3.16
C ILE A 141 -0.24 -19.97 1.63
N LYS A 142 -1.38 -20.41 1.10
CA LYS A 142 -1.58 -20.49 -0.35
C LYS A 142 -1.41 -19.12 -1.03
N TRP A 143 -1.99 -18.07 -0.46
CA TRP A 143 -1.88 -16.72 -1.03
C TRP A 143 -0.46 -16.15 -0.90
N PHE A 144 0.26 -16.45 0.18
CA PHE A 144 1.68 -16.12 0.31
C PHE A 144 2.55 -16.84 -0.73
N ASP A 145 2.32 -18.13 -0.95
CA ASP A 145 3.05 -18.90 -1.97
C ASP A 145 2.80 -18.36 -3.38
N ASP A 146 1.56 -17.99 -3.70
CA ASP A 146 1.22 -17.39 -4.98
C ASP A 146 1.87 -16.01 -5.14
N ALA A 147 1.89 -15.18 -4.08
CA ALA A 147 2.59 -13.89 -4.08
C ALA A 147 4.11 -14.07 -4.28
N LEU A 148 4.73 -15.03 -3.61
CA LEU A 148 6.15 -15.31 -3.70
C LEU A 148 6.54 -15.79 -5.11
N LYS A 149 5.78 -16.73 -5.68
CA LYS A 149 5.98 -17.21 -7.05
C LYS A 149 5.87 -16.08 -8.07
N ALA A 150 4.85 -15.23 -7.94
CA ALA A 150 4.66 -14.09 -8.82
C ALA A 150 5.74 -13.02 -8.64
N GLY A 151 6.16 -12.75 -7.39
CA GLY A 151 7.24 -11.83 -7.05
C GLY A 151 8.58 -12.22 -7.67
N ASN A 152 8.91 -13.52 -7.63
CA ASN A 152 10.14 -14.06 -8.25
C ASN A 152 10.21 -13.86 -9.78
N LEU A 153 9.08 -13.60 -10.43
CA LEU A 153 9.01 -13.34 -11.87
C LEU A 153 9.12 -11.85 -12.22
N LEU A 154 9.13 -10.95 -11.22
CA LEU A 154 9.30 -9.52 -11.43
C LEU A 154 10.77 -9.22 -11.76
N LYS A 155 11.01 -8.51 -12.88
CA LYS A 155 12.37 -8.12 -13.32
C LYS A 155 13.08 -7.09 -12.42
N GLN A 156 12.36 -6.55 -11.44
CA GLN A 156 12.88 -5.67 -10.39
C GLN A 156 12.35 -6.21 -9.07
N ASP A 157 13.07 -7.20 -8.55
CA ASP A 157 12.93 -7.56 -7.15
C ASP A 157 13.75 -6.55 -6.35
N SER A 158 13.20 -5.97 -5.29
CA SER A 158 13.93 -5.10 -4.36
C SER A 158 15.13 -5.80 -3.71
N ILE A 159 15.26 -7.12 -3.91
CA ILE A 159 16.37 -7.96 -3.49
C ILE A 159 17.51 -7.99 -4.54
N ASN A 160 17.22 -7.71 -5.81
CA ASN A 160 18.17 -7.80 -6.94
C ASN A 160 18.53 -6.44 -7.57
N SER A 161 18.14 -5.32 -6.95
CA SER A 161 18.51 -3.95 -7.36
C SER A 161 19.47 -3.30 -6.39
#